data_AF-A0A8B8QIR7-F1
#
_entry.id   AF-A0A8B8QIR7-F1
#
_cell.length_a   1.000
_cell.length_b   1.000
_cell.length_c   1.000
_cell.angle_alpha   90.00
_cell.angle_beta   90.00
_cell.angle_gamma   90.00
#
_symmetry.space_group_name_H-M   'P 1'
#
loop_
_entity.id
_entity.type
_entity.pdbx_description
1 polymer ?
#
loop_
_entity_poly.entity_id
_entity_poly.type
_entity_poly.pdbx_seq_one_letter_code
_entity_poly.pdbx_strand_id
1 'polypeptide(L)'
;MLALAMRCVLRVFCLLIRFCSIHLQMKIVMKVEMSCGKCRTKALQIAAQADGAEFVGFDEERRDEVVVMGRGVDAVKIVSALRKKVGKTRLISVED
;
A
#
# COMPACT_ATOMS: atom_id res chain seq x y z
N MET A 1 -29.66 3.09 -6.00
CA MET A 1 -28.37 3.67 -6.43
C MET A 1 -27.53 4.08 -5.22
N LEU A 2 -26.97 3.12 -4.46
CA LEU A 2 -25.90 3.41 -3.48
C LEU A 2 -25.03 2.16 -3.26
N ALA A 3 -24.76 1.43 -4.36
CA ALA A 3 -23.99 0.19 -4.35
C ALA A 3 -22.47 0.40 -4.58
N LEU A 4 -21.95 1.62 -4.39
CA LEU A 4 -20.53 1.92 -4.66
C LEU A 4 -19.77 2.67 -3.56
N ALA A 5 -20.41 3.06 -2.45
CA ALA A 5 -19.70 3.72 -1.35
C ALA A 5 -18.98 2.73 -0.39
N MET A 6 -19.16 1.43 -0.57
CA MET A 6 -18.70 0.39 0.36
C MET A 6 -17.61 -0.53 -0.21
N ARG A 7 -16.86 -0.09 -1.23
CA ARG A 7 -15.65 -0.81 -1.71
C ARG A 7 -14.34 -0.26 -1.11
N CYS A 8 -14.36 0.87 -0.42
CA CYS A 8 -13.17 1.47 0.19
C CYS A 8 -13.00 1.20 1.69
N VAL A 9 -14.04 0.74 2.39
CA VAL A 9 -13.96 0.48 3.85
C VAL A 9 -14.15 -1.01 4.19
N LEU A 10 -14.49 -1.85 3.20
CA LEU A 10 -14.68 -3.30 3.38
C LEU A 10 -13.36 -4.09 3.37
N ARG A 11 -12.39 -3.60 4.14
CA ARG A 11 -11.28 -4.37 4.71
C ARG A 11 -11.00 -3.98 6.18
N VAL A 12 -11.68 -2.95 6.69
CA VAL A 12 -11.56 -2.50 8.09
C VAL A 12 -12.45 -3.32 9.03
N PHE A 13 -13.39 -4.11 8.50
CA PHE A 13 -14.36 -4.86 9.30
C PHE A 13 -14.53 -6.31 8.81
N CYS A 14 -13.44 -7.01 8.45
CA CYS A 14 -13.47 -8.48 8.44
C CYS A 14 -13.20 -8.95 9.87
N LEU A 15 -14.25 -8.86 10.69
CA LEU A 15 -14.28 -9.33 12.07
C LEU A 15 -13.72 -10.75 12.19
N LEU A 16 -13.00 -10.97 13.30
CA LEU A 16 -13.03 -12.19 14.11
C LEU A 16 -13.01 -13.51 13.32
N ILE A 17 -11.84 -14.14 13.20
CA ILE A 17 -11.60 -15.60 13.24
C ILE A 17 -10.10 -15.76 12.96
N ARG A 18 -9.28 -15.82 14.02
CA ARG A 18 -8.79 -17.08 14.61
C ARG A 18 -7.83 -17.83 13.69
N PHE A 19 -6.53 -17.61 13.88
CA PHE A 19 -5.65 -18.56 14.57
C PHE A 19 -4.21 -18.10 14.33
N CYS A 20 -3.50 -17.83 15.42
CA CYS A 20 -2.12 -18.24 15.64
C CYS A 20 -1.39 -18.79 14.39
N SER A 21 -0.73 -17.92 13.64
CA SER A 21 0.39 -18.30 12.79
C SER A 21 1.31 -17.10 12.75
N ILE A 22 2.14 -16.98 13.79
CA ILE A 22 3.49 -16.37 13.80
C ILE A 22 3.76 -15.61 12.48
N HIS A 23 3.36 -14.35 12.42
CA HIS A 23 3.19 -13.63 11.15
C HIS A 23 4.36 -12.66 10.96
N LEU A 24 5.37 -13.06 10.20
CA LEU A 24 6.42 -12.15 9.72
C LEU A 24 5.74 -11.13 8.78
N GLN A 25 5.45 -9.93 9.28
CA GLN A 25 4.77 -8.88 8.52
C GLN A 25 5.81 -7.87 8.06
N MET A 26 6.01 -7.81 6.75
CA MET A 26 6.91 -6.85 6.15
C MET A 26 6.24 -5.48 6.14
N LYS A 27 6.96 -4.45 6.59
CA LYS A 27 6.58 -3.04 6.44
C LYS A 27 7.56 -2.36 5.50
N ILE A 28 7.03 -1.88 4.38
CA ILE A 28 7.81 -1.22 3.34
C ILE A 28 7.38 0.24 3.27
N VAL A 29 8.35 1.14 3.39
CA VAL A 29 8.15 2.59 3.25
C VAL A 29 8.86 3.06 2.00
N MET A 30 8.12 3.74 1.11
CA MET A 30 8.64 4.25 -0.15
C MET A 30 8.20 5.68 -0.39
N LYS A 31 9.14 6.55 -0.77
CA LYS A 31 8.88 7.93 -1.15
C LYS A 31 8.57 8.03 -2.63
N VAL A 32 7.40 8.56 -2.99
CA VAL A 32 6.95 8.73 -4.38
C VAL A 32 6.81 10.22 -4.66
N GLU A 33 7.49 10.71 -5.69
CA GLU A 33 7.30 12.08 -6.17
C GLU A 33 5.94 12.20 -6.86
N MET A 34 5.00 12.90 -6.20
CA MET A 34 3.62 13.06 -6.67
C MET A 34 3.24 14.54 -6.72
N SER A 35 3.01 15.08 -7.92
CA SER A 35 2.62 16.49 -8.11
C SER A 35 1.10 16.70 -8.21
N CYS A 36 0.29 15.62 -8.20
CA CYS A 36 -1.14 15.71 -8.47
C CYS A 36 -2.00 14.82 -7.55
N GLY A 37 -3.21 15.27 -7.19
CA GLY A 37 -4.14 14.50 -6.36
C GLY A 37 -4.55 13.16 -7.00
N LYS A 38 -4.74 13.14 -8.33
CA LYS A 38 -5.01 11.90 -9.09
C LYS A 38 -3.84 10.91 -9.04
N CYS A 39 -2.61 11.41 -8.88
CA CYS A 39 -1.39 10.62 -8.79
C CYS A 39 -1.33 9.86 -7.46
N ARG A 40 -1.80 10.49 -6.38
CA ARG A 40 -1.92 9.87 -5.04
C ARG A 40 -2.87 8.69 -5.04
N THR A 41 -4.06 8.85 -5.61
CA THR A 41 -5.03 7.75 -5.71
C THR A 41 -4.49 6.59 -6.55
N LYS A 42 -3.80 6.89 -7.67
CA LYS A 42 -3.15 5.86 -8.50
C LYS A 42 -2.02 5.14 -7.77
N ALA A 43 -1.20 5.85 -6.99
CA ALA A 43 -0.13 5.26 -6.21
C ALA A 43 -0.68 4.25 -5.19
N LEU A 44 -1.72 4.63 -4.44
CA LEU A 44 -2.40 3.73 -3.51
C LEU A 44 -3.04 2.54 -4.22
N GLN A 45 -3.68 2.74 -5.38
CA GLN A 45 -4.26 1.64 -6.15
C GLN A 45 -3.20 0.63 -6.60
N ILE A 46 -2.04 1.10 -7.06
CA ILE A 46 -0.94 0.23 -7.48
C ILE A 46 -0.37 -0.54 -6.29
N ALA A 47 -0.19 0.13 -5.15
CA ALA A 47 0.27 -0.50 -3.93
C ALA A 47 -0.75 -1.56 -3.43
N ALA A 48 -2.05 -1.25 -3.48
CA ALA A 48 -3.12 -2.17 -3.08
C ALA A 48 -3.23 -3.41 -3.98
N GLN A 49 -2.84 -3.27 -5.26
CA GLN A 49 -2.81 -4.36 -6.24
C GLN A 49 -1.56 -5.24 -6.11
N ALA A 50 -0.62 -4.90 -5.23
CA ALA A 50 0.57 -5.70 -5.06
C ALA A 50 0.25 -7.03 -4.38
N ASP A 51 0.85 -8.10 -4.89
CA ASP A 51 0.72 -9.42 -4.30
C ASP A 51 1.27 -9.42 -2.86
N GLY A 52 0.47 -9.95 -1.93
CA GLY A 52 0.84 -10.01 -0.52
C GLY A 52 0.49 -8.75 0.30
N ALA A 53 0.01 -7.67 -0.33
CA ALA A 53 -0.38 -6.45 0.37
C ALA A 53 -1.68 -6.62 1.19
N GLU A 54 -1.56 -6.42 2.49
CA GLU A 54 -2.68 -6.49 3.44
C GLU A 54 -3.16 -5.08 3.79
N PHE A 55 -2.23 -4.17 4.05
CA PHE A 55 -2.50 -2.77 4.35
C PHE A 55 -1.68 -1.85 3.45
N VAL A 56 -2.30 -0.76 3.00
CA VAL A 56 -1.63 0.30 2.24
C VAL A 56 -2.13 1.66 2.69
N GLY A 57 -1.24 2.62 2.77
CA GLY A 57 -1.56 3.97 3.20
C GLY A 57 -0.48 4.97 2.85
N PHE A 58 -0.73 6.23 3.21
CA PHE A 58 0.32 7.23 3.27
C PHE A 58 0.83 7.33 4.70
N ASP A 59 2.09 7.73 4.84
CA ASP A 59 2.63 8.12 6.14
C ASP A 59 1.89 9.35 6.68
N GLU A 60 1.59 9.35 7.98
CA GLU A 60 0.83 10.41 8.65
C GLU A 60 1.60 11.74 8.68
N GLU A 61 2.92 11.68 8.81
CA GLU A 61 3.79 12.86 8.84
C GLU A 61 4.17 13.29 7.41
N ARG A 62 4.38 12.32 6.51
CA ARG A 62 4.87 12.56 5.15
C ARG A 62 3.90 12.07 4.08
N ARG A 63 3.09 12.99 3.57
CA ARG A 63 2.06 12.76 2.52
C ARG A 63 2.59 12.27 1.16
N ASP A 64 3.91 12.22 0.97
CA ASP A 64 4.56 11.72 -0.23
C ASP A 64 5.23 10.35 -0.03
N GLU A 65 5.03 9.74 1.14
CA GLU A 65 5.53 8.42 1.48
C GLU A 65 4.37 7.42 1.55
N VAL A 66 4.49 6.34 0.80
CA VAL A 66 3.52 5.24 0.75
C VAL A 66 4.05 4.15 1.66
N VAL A 67 3.18 3.67 2.56
CA VAL A 67 3.44 2.57 3.46
C VAL A 67 2.65 1.35 2.97
N VAL A 68 3.33 0.23 2.83
CA VAL A 68 2.74 -1.07 2.47
C VAL A 68 3.09 -2.08 3.54
N MET A 69 2.10 -2.77 4.08
CA MET A 69 2.30 -3.87 5.01
C MET A 69 1.69 -5.15 4.46
N GLY A 70 2.39 -6.26 4.61
CA GLY A 70 1.92 -7.54 4.09
C GLY A 70 2.92 -8.67 4.20
N ARG A 71 2.57 -9.83 3.66
CA ARG A 71 3.43 -11.02 3.61
C ARG A 71 3.84 -11.34 2.19
N GLY A 72 5.14 -11.60 1.99
CA GLY A 72 5.67 -11.92 0.67
C GLY A 72 5.55 -10.74 -0.31
N VAL A 73 5.60 -9.52 0.22
CA VAL A 73 5.49 -8.31 -0.59
C VAL A 73 6.80 -8.08 -1.33
N ASP A 74 6.75 -8.05 -2.65
CA ASP A 74 7.91 -7.75 -3.49
C ASP A 74 8.08 -6.23 -3.64
N ALA A 75 8.94 -5.65 -2.80
CA ALA A 75 9.25 -4.22 -2.82
C ALA A 75 9.74 -3.75 -4.20
N VAL A 76 10.52 -4.56 -4.92
CA VAL A 76 11.10 -4.20 -6.22
C VAL A 76 10.02 -4.08 -7.28
N LYS A 77 9.07 -5.02 -7.31
CA LYS A 77 7.91 -4.95 -8.23
C LYS A 77 7.07 -3.70 -7.98
N ILE A 78 6.77 -3.38 -6.72
CA ILE A 78 5.96 -2.19 -6.39
C ILE A 78 6.70 -0.92 -6.81
N VAL A 79 7.98 -0.79 -6.45
CA VAL A 79 8.78 0.38 -6.81
C VAL A 79 8.89 0.52 -8.33
N SER A 80 9.06 -0.57 -9.07
CA SER A 80 9.07 -0.56 -10.54
C SER A 80 7.72 -0.12 -11.12
N ALA A 81 6.61 -0.63 -10.59
CA ALA A 81 5.27 -0.25 -11.02
C ALA A 81 4.98 1.24 -10.78
N LEU A 82 5.38 1.77 -9.62
CA LEU A 82 5.22 3.19 -9.28
C LEU A 82 6.11 4.09 -10.15
N ARG A 83 7.36 3.69 -10.41
CA ARG A 83 8.25 4.39 -11.34
C ARG A 83 7.70 4.49 -12.76
N LYS A 84 7.01 3.44 -13.22
CA LYS A 84 6.42 3.39 -14.55
C LYS A 84 5.13 4.20 -14.65
N LYS A 85 4.26 4.15 -13.63
CA LYS A 85 2.88 4.66 -13.72
C LYS A 85 2.63 5.99 -13.00
N VAL A 86 3.46 6.35 -12.02
CA VAL A 86 3.24 7.51 -11.16
C VAL A 86 4.39 8.51 -11.29
N GLY A 87 5.61 8.09 -10.97
CA GLY A 87 6.76 9.00 -10.91
C GLY A 87 7.96 8.40 -10.18
N LYS A 88 9.00 9.22 -9.99
CA LYS A 88 10.24 8.79 -9.34
C LYS A 88 9.92 8.28 -7.92
N THR A 89 10.30 7.04 -7.65
CA THR A 89 10.04 6.38 -6.37
C THR A 89 11.34 5.91 -5.74
N ARG A 90 11.57 6.25 -4.47
CA ARG A 90 12.74 5.80 -3.68
C ARG A 90 12.25 4.88 -2.57
N LEU A 91 12.90 3.73 -2.44
CA LEU A 91 12.71 2.86 -1.29
C LEU A 91 13.41 3.51 -0.08
N ILE A 92 12.71 3.67 1.03
CA ILE A 92 13.25 4.30 2.25
C ILE A 92 13.65 3.22 3.24
N SER A 93 12.71 2.35 3.60
CA SER A 93 12.93 1.28 4.57
C SER A 93 12.15 0.03 4.17
N VAL A 94 12.73 -1.12 4.50
CA VAL A 94 12.09 -2.44 4.48
C VAL A 94 12.35 -3.04 5.85
N GLU A 95 11.28 -3.28 6.59
CA GLU A 95 11.27 -3.94 7.90
C GLU A 95 10.55 -5.28 7.73
N ASP A 96 11.02 -6.33 8.41
CA ASP A 96 10.49 -7.70 8.37
C ASP A 96 9.91 -8.14 9.73
#